data_AF-A0AAV3Q7W2-F1
#
_entry.id   AF-A0AAV3Q7W2-F1
#
_cell.length_a   1.000
_cell.length_b   1.000
_cell.length_c   1.000
_cell.angle_alpha   90.00
_cell.angle_beta   90.00
_cell.angle_gamma   90.00
#
_symmetry.space_group_name_H-M   'P 1'
#
loop_
_entity.id
_entity.type
_entity.pdbx_description
1 polymer ?
#
loop_
_entity_poly.entity_id
_entity_poly.type
_entity_poly.pdbx_seq_one_letter_code
_entity_poly.pdbx_strand_id
1 'polypeptide(L)'
;MTNEAFALREPISNEKIVRKVLRTIPSRFESKVRAIEEAQDFSNMRLNDLIGNFTTYEMKIDSAEPTKKKGISLNVSCKGEMMKTLRKP
;
A
#
# COMPACT_ATOMS: atom_id res chain seq x y z
N MET A 1 -22.16 -27.23 -25.68
CA MET A 1 -21.64 -26.32 -24.64
C MET A 1 -20.20 -25.98 -25.00
N THR A 2 -20.00 -25.04 -25.92
CA THR A 2 -18.67 -24.69 -26.43
C THR A 2 -18.14 -23.51 -25.63
N ASN A 3 -17.14 -23.79 -24.80
CA ASN A 3 -16.38 -22.80 -24.06
C ASN A 3 -15.63 -21.91 -25.06
N GLU A 4 -16.10 -20.67 -25.23
CA GLU A 4 -15.53 -19.64 -26.10
C GLU A 4 -14.17 -19.11 -25.60
N ALA A 5 -13.48 -19.83 -24.71
CA ALA A 5 -12.17 -19.46 -24.19
C ALA A 5 -11.07 -19.40 -25.27
N PHE A 6 -11.34 -19.83 -26.50
CA PHE A 6 -10.39 -19.79 -27.61
C PHE A 6 -10.38 -18.45 -28.39
N ALA A 7 -11.31 -17.52 -28.12
CA ALA A 7 -11.52 -16.34 -28.95
C ALA A 7 -10.46 -15.22 -28.83
N LEU A 8 -9.48 -15.31 -27.93
CA LEU A 8 -8.58 -14.19 -27.59
C LEU A 8 -7.09 -14.50 -27.73
N ARG A 9 -6.66 -15.13 -28.84
CA ARG A 9 -5.23 -15.26 -29.17
C ARG A 9 -4.50 -13.92 -29.43
N GLU A 10 -5.14 -12.78 -29.15
CA GLU A 10 -4.48 -11.47 -29.15
C GLU A 10 -3.66 -11.26 -27.87
N PRO A 11 -2.48 -10.63 -27.97
CA PRO A 11 -1.74 -10.20 -26.79
C PRO A 11 -2.60 -9.23 -25.97
N ILE A 12 -2.73 -9.51 -24.67
CA ILE A 12 -3.44 -8.62 -23.75
C ILE A 12 -2.61 -7.34 -23.60
N SER A 13 -3.17 -6.20 -24.00
CA SER A 13 -2.51 -4.91 -23.80
C SER A 13 -2.42 -4.57 -22.31
N ASN A 14 -1.36 -3.85 -21.91
CA ASN A 14 -1.18 -3.40 -20.51
C ASN A 14 -2.40 -2.63 -20.00
N GLU A 15 -3.02 -1.83 -20.86
CA GLU A 15 -4.24 -1.09 -20.58
C GLU A 15 -5.39 -2.00 -20.15
N LYS A 16 -5.62 -3.12 -20.86
CA LYS A 16 -6.66 -4.11 -20.52
C LYS A 16 -6.37 -4.75 -19.16
N ILE A 17 -5.10 -5.02 -18.85
CA ILE A 17 -4.69 -5.59 -17.56
C ILE A 17 -4.96 -4.58 -16.44
N VAL A 18 -4.53 -3.33 -16.59
CA VAL A 18 -4.73 -2.26 -15.60
C VAL A 18 -6.23 -2.04 -15.33
N ARG A 19 -7.06 -1.92 -16.37
CA ARG A 19 -8.51 -1.80 -16.22
C ARG A 19 -9.13 -3.01 -15.51
N LYS A 20 -8.64 -4.22 -15.78
CA LYS A 20 -9.12 -5.43 -15.11
C LYS A 20 -8.79 -5.41 -13.62
N VAL A 21 -7.59 -4.97 -13.25
CA VAL A 21 -7.17 -4.82 -11.86
C VAL A 21 -8.03 -3.78 -11.15
N LEU A 22 -8.18 -2.57 -11.72
CA LEU A 22 -9.00 -1.51 -11.14
C LEU A 22 -10.45 -1.97 -10.87
N ARG A 23 -11.05 -2.73 -11.80
CA ARG A 23 -12.40 -3.32 -11.61
C ARG A 23 -12.50 -4.33 -10.47
N THR A 24 -11.40 -4.95 -10.06
CA THR A 24 -11.38 -5.92 -8.95
C THR A 24 -11.09 -5.29 -7.59
N ILE A 25 -10.75 -4.00 -7.57
CA ILE A 25 -10.44 -3.29 -6.33
C ILE A 25 -11.74 -3.12 -5.50
N PRO A 26 -11.71 -3.34 -4.17
CA PRO A 26 -12.88 -3.14 -3.31
C PRO A 26 -13.38 -1.68 -3.26
N SER A 27 -14.68 -1.49 -3.00
CA SER A 27 -15.33 -0.17 -3.02
C SER A 27 -14.73 0.87 -2.07
N ARG A 28 -14.05 0.43 -1.00
CA ARG A 28 -13.32 1.30 -0.07
C ARG A 28 -12.22 2.14 -0.73
N PHE A 29 -11.76 1.74 -1.91
CA PHE A 29 -10.74 2.45 -2.68
C PHE A 29 -11.32 3.24 -3.87
N GLU A 30 -12.65 3.28 -4.05
CA GLU A 30 -13.31 3.92 -5.20
C GLU A 30 -12.85 5.35 -5.43
N SER A 31 -12.75 6.16 -4.37
CA SER A 31 -12.28 7.55 -4.46
C SER A 31 -10.87 7.64 -5.05
N LYS A 32 -10.01 6.66 -4.75
CA LYS A 32 -8.63 6.61 -5.26
C LYS A 32 -8.60 6.05 -6.69
N VAL A 33 -9.42 5.04 -6.99
CA VAL A 33 -9.58 4.49 -8.34
C VAL A 33 -10.04 5.59 -9.29
N ARG A 34 -11.15 6.28 -8.99
CA ARG A 34 -11.70 7.37 -9.81
C ARG A 34 -10.67 8.46 -10.11
N ALA A 35 -9.90 8.88 -9.11
CA ALA A 35 -8.85 9.88 -9.29
C ALA A 35 -7.76 9.39 -10.26
N ILE A 36 -7.44 8.09 -10.28
CA ILE A 36 -6.49 7.51 -11.23
C ILE A 36 -7.12 7.45 -12.63
N GLU A 37 -8.40 7.08 -12.75
CA GLU A 37 -9.12 7.06 -14.02
C GLU A 37 -9.26 8.47 -14.66
N GLU A 38 -9.40 9.51 -13.84
CA GLU A 38 -9.51 10.91 -14.29
C GLU A 38 -8.14 11.55 -14.61
N ALA A 39 -7.07 11.13 -13.93
CA ALA A 39 -5.78 11.82 -14.00
C ALA A 39 -4.76 11.18 -14.96
N GLN A 40 -4.87 9.89 -15.29
CA GLN A 40 -3.83 9.18 -16.05
C GLN A 40 -4.37 8.30 -17.18
N ASP A 41 -3.62 8.25 -18.28
CA ASP A 41 -3.83 7.28 -19.35
C ASP A 41 -3.26 5.90 -18.96
N PHE A 42 -4.13 4.87 -18.94
CA PHE A 42 -3.75 3.50 -18.56
C PHE A 42 -2.74 2.85 -19.51
N SER A 43 -2.55 3.38 -20.72
CA SER A 43 -1.64 2.83 -21.74
C SER A 43 -0.16 2.97 -21.36
N ASN A 44 0.20 3.99 -20.58
CA ASN A 44 1.58 4.27 -20.16
C ASN A 44 1.87 3.87 -18.70
N MET A 45 0.86 3.41 -17.98
CA MET A 45 1.01 3.07 -16.56
C MET A 45 1.67 1.69 -16.39
N ARG A 46 2.72 1.62 -15.58
CA ARG A 46 3.33 0.33 -15.23
C ARG A 46 2.48 -0.35 -14.15
N LEU A 47 2.19 -1.64 -14.36
CA LEU A 47 1.39 -2.43 -13.42
C LEU A 47 2.02 -2.48 -12.01
N ASN A 48 3.35 -2.60 -11.92
CA ASN A 48 4.06 -2.62 -10.64
C ASN A 48 3.87 -1.31 -9.85
N ASP A 49 3.85 -0.17 -10.53
CA ASP A 49 3.66 1.13 -9.89
C ASP A 49 2.22 1.25 -9.36
N LEU A 50 1.24 0.74 -10.11
CA LEU A 50 -0.16 0.68 -9.67
C LEU A 50 -0.32 -0.18 -8.41
N ILE A 51 0.27 -1.38 -8.41
CA ILE A 51 0.25 -2.28 -7.25
C ILE A 51 0.92 -1.60 -6.05
N GLY A 52 2.09 -1.00 -6.23
CA GLY A 52 2.80 -0.29 -5.15
C GLY A 52 2.00 0.88 -4.55
N ASN A 53 1.26 1.61 -5.39
CA ASN A 53 0.40 2.71 -4.97
C ASN A 53 -0.77 2.19 -4.11
N PHE A 54 -1.42 1.09 -4.51
CA PHE A 54 -2.48 0.48 -3.71
C PHE A 54 -1.97 -0.09 -2.39
N THR A 55 -0.84 -0.79 -2.39
CA THR A 55 -0.21 -1.31 -1.15
C THR A 55 0.09 -0.19 -0.16
N THR A 56 0.70 0.90 -0.64
CA THR A 56 1.01 2.06 0.20
C THR A 56 -0.26 2.72 0.73
N TYR A 57 -1.31 2.80 -0.08
CA TYR A 57 -2.58 3.38 0.32
C TYR A 57 -3.32 2.51 1.34
N GLU A 58 -3.28 1.19 1.21
CA GLU A 58 -3.79 0.26 2.23
C GLU A 58 -3.06 0.43 3.57
N MET A 59 -1.72 0.46 3.56
CA MET A 59 -0.91 0.71 4.77
C MET A 59 -1.25 2.05 5.44
N LYS A 60 -1.57 3.10 4.66
CA LYS A 60 -2.01 4.40 5.18
C LYS A 60 -3.39 4.34 5.83
N ILE A 61 -4.32 3.59 5.23
CA ILE A 61 -5.65 3.36 5.82
C ILE A 61 -5.52 2.57 7.13
N ASP A 62 -4.78 1.46 7.12
CA ASP A 62 -4.62 0.60 8.30
C ASP A 62 -3.87 1.30 9.45
N SER A 63 -2.93 2.21 9.14
CA SER A 63 -2.24 3.01 10.16
C SER A 63 -3.06 4.20 10.69
N ALA A 64 -4.10 4.60 9.94
CA ALA A 64 -5.07 5.63 10.32
C ALA A 64 -6.25 5.05 11.12
N GLU A 65 -6.58 3.78 10.95
CA GLU A 65 -7.48 3.04 11.85
C GLU A 65 -6.82 2.98 13.25
N PRO A 66 -7.43 3.58 14.29
CA PRO A 66 -6.88 3.55 15.65
C PRO A 66 -7.14 2.18 16.29
N THR A 67 -6.53 1.13 15.74
CA THR A 67 -6.32 -0.09 16.54
C THR A 67 -5.33 0.28 17.63
N LYS A 68 -5.82 0.27 18.87
CA LYS A 68 -5.13 0.59 20.14
C LYS A 68 -3.62 0.33 20.04
N LYS A 69 -2.87 1.38 19.72
CA LYS A 69 -1.41 1.38 19.63
C LYS A 69 -0.89 1.13 21.04
N LYS A 70 -0.62 -0.13 21.39
CA LYS A 70 0.26 -0.44 22.52
C LYS A 70 1.62 0.12 22.12
N GLY A 71 1.97 1.26 22.72
CA GLY A 71 3.14 2.04 22.34
C GLY A 71 4.40 1.19 22.32
N ILE A 72 5.09 1.17 21.18
CA ILE A 72 6.44 0.62 21.10
C ILE A 72 7.38 1.74 21.52
N SER A 73 7.65 1.82 22.82
CA SER A 73 8.66 2.73 23.36
C SER A 73 10.04 2.15 23.11
N LEU A 74 10.88 2.86 22.36
CA LEU A 74 12.30 2.54 22.21
C LEU A 74 13.06 3.10 23.42
N ASN A 75 13.37 2.24 24.40
CA ASN A 75 14.27 2.59 25.49
C ASN A 75 15.72 2.50 25.02
N VAL A 76 16.35 3.65 24.80
CA VAL A 76 17.81 3.74 24.63
C VAL A 76 18.42 3.85 26.03
N SER A 77 18.72 2.70 26.64
CA SER A 77 19.51 2.67 27.88
C SER A 77 21.00 2.86 27.54
N CYS A 78 21.41 4.11 27.35
CA CYS A 78 22.83 4.48 27.38
C CYS A 78 23.38 4.23 28.79
N LYS A 79 24.06 3.10 28.98
CA LYS A 79 24.75 2.77 30.24
C LYS A 79 26.09 3.53 30.27
N GLY A 80 26.03 4.79 30.67
CA GLY A 80 27.20 5.58 31.06
C GLY A 80 27.41 5.45 32.55
N GLU A 81 28.40 4.65 32.95
CA GLU A 81 28.86 4.59 34.34
C GLU A 81 29.38 5.96 34.79
N MET A 82 28.82 6.52 35.86
CA MET A 82 29.56 7.45 36.71
C MET A 82 29.40 7.01 38.16
N MET A 83 30.34 6.16 38.52
CA MET A 83 30.84 5.84 39.86
C MET A 83 30.52 6.91 40.90
N LYS A 84 29.97 6.41 42.01
CA LYS A 84 29.53 7.14 43.20
C LYS A 84 30.75 7.54 44.03
N THR A 85 30.85 8.78 44.51
CA THR A 85 31.54 9.07 45.78
C THR A 85 31.01 10.33 46.46
N LEU A 86 30.35 10.09 47.60
CA LEU A 86 30.52 10.75 48.91
C LEU A 86 30.05 12.21 49.04
N ARG A 87 28.83 12.46 49.55
CA ARG A 87 28.36 12.55 50.96
C ARG A 87 28.48 13.99 51.53
N LYS A 88 27.31 14.60 51.77
CA LYS A 88 27.06 15.86 52.52
C LYS A 88 27.42 15.70 54.02
N PRO A 89 27.48 16.77 54.85
CA PRO A 89 26.37 17.70 55.14
C PRO A 89 26.38 19.02 54.34
#